data_AF-A0A2G6FJ45-F1
#
_entry.id   AF-A0A2G6FJ45-F1
#
_cell.length_a   1.000
_cell.length_b   1.000
_cell.length_c   1.000
_cell.angle_alpha   90.00
_cell.angle_beta   90.00
_cell.angle_gamma   90.00
#
_symmetry.space_group_name_H-M   'P 1'
#
loop_
_entity.id
_entity.type
_entity.pdbx_description
1 polymer ?
#
loop_
_entity_poly.entity_id
_entity_poly.type
_entity_poly.pdbx_seq_one_letter_code
_entity_poly.pdbx_strand_id
1 'polypeptide(L)'
;MKQRKEIYEETVTYLDYAVAQDDRQTALAVVDNYRQNILALRLLHNYYSSLPEAEEEPVCKISLLARRRGVYLFVLAASSSAYLYVLSGSEVYYVCQYRAEVPDELLSFFGYSNGDDFAKACPEVEKLTVFSAEDPVDSVFCQVCGVAEGEVHQFGCLVEICPWCEGTLNSCNCRFEQLEVDALETEEQLEAFRELLEAKGRRPFQGEDNPAYPGTSEGLDRDS
;
A
#
# COMPACT_ATOMS: atom_id res chain seq x y z
N MET A 1 -1.04 10.40 15.92
CA MET A 1 -2.06 10.27 16.99
C MET A 1 -3.23 11.25 16.85
N LYS A 2 -3.00 12.56 16.67
CA LYS A 2 -4.07 13.57 16.54
C LYS A 2 -5.00 13.32 15.33
N GLN A 3 -4.41 13.13 14.15
CA GLN A 3 -5.14 12.86 12.90
C GLN A 3 -6.01 11.59 12.94
N ARG A 4 -5.55 10.51 13.59
CA ARG A 4 -6.32 9.25 13.69
C ARG A 4 -7.59 9.42 14.53
N LYS A 5 -7.48 10.16 15.64
CA LYS A 5 -8.61 10.45 16.52
C LYS A 5 -9.66 11.29 15.79
N GLU A 6 -9.22 12.31 15.07
CA GLU A 6 -10.09 13.18 14.26
C GLU A 6 -10.85 12.36 13.20
N ILE A 7 -10.15 11.55 12.40
CA ILE A 7 -10.77 10.68 11.39
C ILE A 7 -11.81 9.74 12.02
N TYR A 8 -11.51 9.14 13.17
CA TYR A 8 -12.46 8.28 13.87
C TYR A 8 -13.71 9.04 14.31
N GLU A 9 -13.56 10.20 14.95
CA GLU A 9 -14.71 11.01 15.42
C GLU A 9 -15.59 11.49 14.26
N GLU A 10 -14.97 11.90 13.14
CA GLU A 10 -15.68 12.24 11.91
C GLU A 10 -16.41 11.03 11.32
N THR A 11 -15.76 9.87 11.23
CA THR A 11 -16.36 8.64 10.71
C THR A 11 -17.59 8.24 11.53
N VAL A 12 -17.49 8.29 12.86
CA VAL A 12 -18.61 8.02 13.77
C VAL A 12 -19.76 9.02 13.54
N THR A 13 -19.45 10.28 13.25
CA THR A 13 -20.47 11.30 12.93
C THR A 13 -21.16 10.98 11.60
N TYR A 14 -20.41 10.54 10.58
CA TYR A 14 -21.00 10.17 9.29
C TYR A 14 -21.94 8.97 9.38
N LEU A 15 -21.74 8.04 10.32
CA LEU A 15 -22.68 6.93 10.54
C LEU A 15 -24.11 7.39 10.82
N ASP A 16 -24.30 8.58 11.41
CA ASP A 16 -25.63 9.12 11.72
C ASP A 16 -26.42 9.50 10.44
N TYR A 17 -25.72 9.64 9.31
CA TYR A 17 -26.29 10.05 8.02
C TYR A 17 -26.15 8.99 6.92
N ALA A 18 -25.25 8.03 7.12
CA ALA A 18 -24.83 7.08 6.11
C ALA A 18 -25.37 5.66 6.34
N VAL A 19 -26.06 5.42 7.45
CA VAL A 19 -26.56 4.11 7.84
C VAL A 19 -27.93 4.26 8.50
N ALA A 20 -28.86 3.35 8.20
CA ALA A 20 -30.13 3.27 8.90
C ALA A 20 -29.95 3.14 10.42
N GLN A 21 -30.87 3.74 11.19
CA GLN A 21 -30.77 3.80 12.65
C GLN A 21 -30.65 2.41 13.31
N ASP A 22 -31.33 1.41 12.76
CA ASP A 22 -31.32 0.03 13.28
C ASP A 22 -29.97 -0.67 13.07
N ASP A 23 -29.23 -0.29 12.03
CA ASP A 23 -27.93 -0.88 11.65
C ASP A 23 -26.73 -0.09 12.17
N ARG A 24 -26.96 1.11 12.71
CA ARG A 24 -25.92 2.01 13.21
C ARG A 24 -24.99 1.35 14.23
N GLN A 25 -25.52 0.54 15.14
CA GLN A 25 -24.70 -0.11 16.17
C GLN A 25 -23.75 -1.15 15.56
N THR A 26 -24.19 -1.85 14.52
CA THR A 26 -23.39 -2.81 13.77
C THR A 26 -22.27 -2.10 13.02
N ALA A 27 -22.58 -1.01 12.32
CA ALA A 27 -21.59 -0.18 11.63
C ALA A 27 -20.54 0.40 12.60
N LEU A 28 -21.00 0.90 13.76
CA LEU A 28 -20.10 1.43 14.79
C LEU A 28 -19.14 0.36 15.32
N ALA A 29 -19.61 -0.87 15.51
CA ALA A 29 -18.74 -1.97 15.96
C ALA A 29 -17.61 -2.27 14.97
N VAL A 30 -17.89 -2.15 13.65
CA VAL A 30 -16.87 -2.30 12.61
C VAL A 30 -15.86 -1.15 12.67
N VAL A 31 -16.32 0.11 12.78
CA VAL A 31 -15.44 1.28 12.92
C VAL A 31 -14.57 1.18 14.18
N ASP A 32 -15.15 0.74 15.30
CA ASP A 32 -14.43 0.53 16.56
C ASP A 32 -13.37 -0.56 16.47
N ASN A 33 -13.67 -1.66 15.77
CA ASN A 33 -12.71 -2.74 15.54
C ASN A 33 -11.42 -2.23 14.87
N TYR A 34 -11.56 -1.32 13.90
CA TYR A 34 -10.43 -0.74 13.18
C TYR A 34 -9.86 0.54 13.79
N ARG A 35 -10.29 0.94 15.00
CA ARG A 35 -9.93 2.23 15.61
C ARG A 35 -8.41 2.54 15.68
N GLN A 36 -7.58 1.50 15.77
CA GLN A 36 -6.12 1.68 15.78
C GLN A 36 -5.47 1.53 14.41
N ASN A 37 -6.21 1.04 13.41
CA ASN A 37 -5.73 0.77 12.06
C ASN A 37 -6.04 1.96 11.14
N ILE A 38 -5.02 2.77 10.83
CA ILE A 38 -5.23 4.02 10.07
C ILE A 38 -5.65 3.79 8.61
N LEU A 39 -5.22 2.68 7.97
CA LEU A 39 -5.62 2.36 6.60
C LEU A 39 -7.11 2.03 6.54
N ALA A 40 -7.57 1.11 7.39
CA ALA A 40 -8.97 0.74 7.46
C ALA A 40 -9.86 1.92 7.91
N LEU A 41 -9.40 2.75 8.85
CA LEU A 41 -10.14 3.96 9.23
C LEU A 41 -10.28 4.97 8.09
N ARG A 42 -9.22 5.20 7.31
CA ARG A 42 -9.30 6.09 6.13
C ARG A 42 -10.28 5.55 5.10
N LEU A 43 -10.27 4.24 4.87
CA LEU A 43 -11.19 3.57 3.97
C LEU A 43 -12.65 3.74 4.43
N LEU A 44 -12.93 3.48 5.71
CA LEU A 44 -14.26 3.65 6.30
C LEU A 44 -14.72 5.10 6.27
N HIS A 45 -13.82 6.04 6.62
CA HIS A 45 -14.09 7.47 6.56
C HIS A 45 -14.50 7.89 5.15
N ASN A 46 -13.74 7.49 4.13
CA ASN A 46 -14.03 7.82 2.73
C ASN A 46 -15.34 7.22 2.24
N TYR A 47 -15.64 5.98 2.63
CA TYR A 47 -16.90 5.33 2.30
C TYR A 47 -18.09 6.09 2.90
N TYR A 48 -18.09 6.32 4.22
CA TYR A 48 -19.20 6.98 4.91
C TYR A 48 -19.32 8.47 4.60
N SER A 49 -18.24 9.14 4.19
CA SER A 49 -18.28 10.55 3.80
C SER A 49 -18.86 10.76 2.40
N SER A 50 -18.75 9.76 1.53
CA SER A 50 -19.03 9.91 0.09
C SER A 50 -20.23 9.10 -0.37
N LEU A 51 -20.49 7.97 0.28
CA LEU A 51 -21.51 6.96 -0.05
C LEU A 51 -21.53 6.65 -1.56
N PRO A 52 -20.73 5.68 -2.03
CA PRO A 52 -20.82 5.21 -3.41
C PRO A 52 -22.29 4.91 -3.76
N GLU A 53 -22.75 5.49 -4.87
CA GLU A 53 -24.13 5.33 -5.36
C GLU A 53 -25.23 5.86 -4.42
N ALA A 54 -24.86 6.63 -3.39
CA ALA A 54 -25.74 7.22 -2.38
C ALA A 54 -26.59 6.20 -1.61
N GLU A 55 -26.07 4.97 -1.44
CA GLU A 55 -26.73 3.91 -0.67
C GLU A 55 -26.34 3.99 0.82
N GLU A 56 -27.33 4.06 1.71
CA GLU A 56 -27.14 4.14 3.16
C GLU A 56 -26.92 2.74 3.77
N GLU A 57 -25.73 2.16 3.56
CA GLU A 57 -25.45 0.78 3.99
C GLU A 57 -24.35 0.69 5.07
N PRO A 58 -24.50 -0.22 6.05
CA PRO A 58 -23.42 -0.51 6.98
C PRO A 58 -22.33 -1.33 6.27
N VAL A 59 -21.06 -1.02 6.56
CA VAL A 59 -19.93 -1.85 6.16
C VAL A 59 -19.91 -3.09 7.03
N CYS A 60 -19.86 -4.25 6.38
CA CYS A 60 -19.82 -5.55 7.03
C CYS A 60 -18.40 -6.13 7.07
N LYS A 61 -17.60 -5.89 6.02
CA LYS A 61 -16.27 -6.50 5.88
C LYS A 61 -15.32 -5.66 5.05
N ILE A 62 -14.05 -5.64 5.46
CA ILE A 62 -12.92 -5.13 4.68
C ILE A 62 -12.03 -6.32 4.33
N SER A 63 -11.52 -6.38 3.11
CA SER A 63 -10.62 -7.43 2.64
C SER A 63 -9.51 -6.82 1.78
N LEU A 64 -8.27 -7.23 1.99
CA LEU A 64 -7.14 -6.83 1.16
C LEU A 64 -6.98 -7.83 0.01
N LEU A 65 -7.10 -7.37 -1.24
CA LEU A 65 -6.90 -8.24 -2.41
C LEU A 65 -5.44 -8.31 -2.83
N ALA A 66 -4.80 -7.15 -2.89
CA ALA A 66 -3.44 -7.03 -3.38
C ALA A 66 -2.74 -5.84 -2.72
N ARG A 67 -1.42 -5.95 -2.58
CA ARG A 67 -0.56 -4.85 -2.17
C ARG A 67 0.63 -4.79 -3.13
N ARG A 68 0.94 -3.60 -3.63
CA ARG A 68 2.15 -3.39 -4.42
C ARG A 68 2.68 -1.97 -4.20
N ARG A 69 3.95 -1.85 -3.86
CA ARG A 69 4.67 -0.57 -3.72
C ARG A 69 3.98 0.46 -2.80
N GLY A 70 3.48 0.02 -1.64
CA GLY A 70 2.77 0.90 -0.70
C GLY A 70 1.36 1.31 -1.15
N VAL A 71 0.89 0.80 -2.29
CA VAL A 71 -0.48 0.94 -2.77
C VAL A 71 -1.25 -0.34 -2.44
N TYR A 72 -2.45 -0.17 -1.91
CA TYR A 72 -3.31 -1.25 -1.43
C TYR A 72 -4.59 -1.30 -2.25
N LEU A 73 -4.99 -2.50 -2.66
CA LEU A 73 -6.27 -2.76 -3.29
C LEU A 73 -7.19 -3.44 -2.29
N PHE A 74 -8.18 -2.71 -1.78
CA PHE A 74 -9.15 -3.20 -0.82
C PHE A 74 -10.49 -3.49 -1.48
N VAL A 75 -11.19 -4.48 -0.96
CA VAL A 75 -12.63 -4.67 -1.12
C VAL A 75 -13.31 -4.28 0.18
N LEU A 76 -14.25 -3.36 0.08
CA LEU A 76 -15.14 -2.98 1.16
C LEU A 76 -16.53 -3.53 0.83
N ALA A 77 -17.00 -4.48 1.62
CA ALA A 77 -18.30 -5.10 1.48
C ALA A 77 -19.28 -4.47 2.48
N ALA A 78 -20.31 -3.83 1.94
CA ALA A 78 -21.49 -3.38 2.63
C ALA A 78 -22.54 -4.51 2.68
N SER A 79 -23.75 -4.21 3.19
CA SER A 79 -24.82 -5.20 3.35
C SER A 79 -25.30 -5.79 2.03
N SER A 80 -25.46 -4.99 0.97
CA SER A 80 -25.93 -5.48 -0.32
C SER A 80 -24.88 -5.40 -1.43
N SER A 81 -23.95 -4.44 -1.30
CA SER A 81 -22.95 -4.15 -2.32
C SER A 81 -21.53 -4.34 -1.82
N ALA A 82 -20.60 -4.53 -2.74
CA ALA A 82 -19.17 -4.51 -2.45
C ALA A 82 -18.45 -3.61 -3.44
N TYR A 83 -17.41 -2.94 -2.97
CA TYR A 83 -16.73 -1.88 -3.72
C TYR A 83 -15.22 -2.06 -3.65
N LEU A 84 -14.56 -1.66 -4.73
CA LEU A 84 -13.12 -1.70 -4.89
C LEU A 84 -12.53 -0.32 -4.58
N TYR A 85 -11.52 -0.31 -3.72
CA TYR A 85 -10.83 0.90 -3.29
C TYR A 85 -9.32 0.77 -3.43
N VAL A 86 -8.69 1.88 -3.80
CA VAL A 86 -7.24 2.00 -3.81
C VAL A 86 -6.81 2.95 -2.70
N LEU A 87 -5.89 2.50 -1.86
CA LEU A 87 -5.22 3.34 -0.88
C LEU A 87 -3.76 3.54 -1.27
N SER A 88 -3.31 4.80 -1.28
CA SER A 88 -1.91 5.17 -1.47
C SER A 88 -1.54 6.27 -0.49
N GLY A 89 -0.66 5.97 0.47
CA GLY A 89 -0.30 6.92 1.53
C GLY A 89 -1.52 7.41 2.32
N SER A 90 -1.86 8.69 2.18
CA SER A 90 -3.04 9.32 2.81
C SER A 90 -4.28 9.38 1.94
N GLU A 91 -4.19 9.00 0.67
CA GLU A 91 -5.28 9.13 -0.29
C GLU A 91 -6.05 7.82 -0.41
N VAL A 92 -7.37 7.96 -0.53
CA VAL A 92 -8.32 6.86 -0.73
C VAL A 92 -9.13 7.17 -1.98
N TYR A 93 -9.15 6.23 -2.91
CA TYR A 93 -9.89 6.35 -4.16
C TYR A 93 -10.89 5.22 -4.31
N TYR A 94 -12.16 5.57 -4.47
CA TYR A 94 -13.17 4.66 -5.00
C TYR A 94 -12.84 4.35 -6.46
N VAL A 95 -12.79 3.07 -6.81
CA VAL A 95 -12.54 2.62 -8.19
C VAL A 95 -13.86 2.31 -8.89
N CYS A 96 -14.55 1.28 -8.40
CA CYS A 96 -15.78 0.76 -8.97
C CYS A 96 -16.44 -0.22 -8.00
N GLN A 97 -17.63 -0.73 -8.34
CA GLN A 97 -18.21 -1.88 -7.67
C GLN A 97 -17.31 -3.12 -7.86
N TYR A 98 -17.25 -3.99 -6.86
CA TYR A 98 -16.45 -5.21 -6.90
C TYR A 98 -16.95 -6.12 -8.03
N ARG A 99 -16.01 -6.60 -8.86
CA ARG A 99 -16.25 -7.39 -10.09
C ARG A 99 -16.95 -6.64 -11.23
N ALA A 100 -17.08 -5.31 -11.14
CA ALA A 100 -17.28 -4.48 -12.32
C ALA A 100 -15.99 -4.39 -13.15
N GLU A 101 -16.05 -3.68 -14.28
CA GLU A 101 -14.90 -3.43 -15.14
C GLU A 101 -13.88 -2.53 -14.43
N VAL A 102 -12.70 -3.08 -14.15
CA VAL A 102 -11.59 -2.37 -13.50
C VAL A 102 -10.65 -1.84 -14.59
N PRO A 103 -10.17 -0.58 -14.49
CA PRO A 103 -9.25 -0.02 -15.47
C PRO A 103 -7.99 -0.87 -15.68
N ASP A 104 -7.63 -1.15 -16.93
CA ASP A 104 -6.49 -1.99 -17.30
C ASP A 104 -5.15 -1.51 -16.72
N GLU A 105 -4.97 -0.19 -16.61
CA GLU A 105 -3.78 0.41 -16.00
C GLU A 105 -3.63 0.02 -14.53
N LEU A 106 -4.74 -0.01 -13.79
CA LEU A 106 -4.76 -0.42 -12.38
C LEU A 106 -4.50 -1.92 -12.23
N LEU A 107 -5.11 -2.73 -13.09
CA LEU A 107 -4.89 -4.18 -13.12
C LEU A 107 -3.42 -4.51 -13.41
N SER A 108 -2.85 -3.87 -14.44
CA SER A 108 -1.44 -3.99 -14.82
C SER A 108 -0.52 -3.57 -13.67
N PHE A 109 -0.87 -2.50 -12.95
CA PHE A 109 -0.13 -2.07 -11.77
C PHE A 109 -0.10 -3.15 -10.69
N PHE A 110 -1.19 -3.88 -10.43
CA PHE A 110 -1.18 -4.99 -9.46
C PHE A 110 -0.65 -6.32 -10.00
N GLY A 111 -0.28 -6.37 -11.29
CA GLY A 111 0.31 -7.55 -11.92
C GLY A 111 -0.70 -8.48 -12.59
N TYR A 112 -1.95 -8.03 -12.78
CA TYR A 112 -2.95 -8.75 -13.55
C TYR A 112 -2.83 -8.39 -15.03
N SER A 113 -3.01 -9.39 -15.89
CA SER A 113 -2.85 -9.19 -17.34
C SER A 113 -4.07 -8.53 -18.00
N ASN A 114 -5.27 -8.74 -17.43
CA ASN A 114 -6.55 -8.23 -17.89
C ASN A 114 -7.65 -8.48 -16.84
N GLY A 115 -8.87 -8.00 -17.10
CA GLY A 115 -10.03 -8.20 -16.23
C GLY A 115 -10.40 -9.67 -15.98
N ASP A 116 -10.21 -10.56 -16.96
CA ASP A 116 -10.51 -11.99 -16.79
C ASP A 116 -9.56 -12.67 -15.81
N ASP A 117 -8.28 -12.30 -15.86
CA ASP A 117 -7.25 -12.77 -14.93
C ASP A 117 -7.56 -12.30 -13.50
N PHE A 118 -7.92 -11.03 -13.35
CA PHE A 118 -8.36 -10.47 -12.08
C PHE A 118 -9.61 -11.17 -11.53
N ALA A 119 -10.63 -11.41 -12.37
CA ALA A 119 -11.87 -12.08 -11.97
C ALA A 119 -11.63 -13.54 -11.54
N LYS A 120 -10.67 -14.24 -12.16
CA LYS A 120 -10.28 -15.61 -11.75
C LYS A 120 -9.54 -15.62 -10.42
N ALA A 121 -8.69 -14.63 -10.18
CA ALA A 121 -7.96 -14.50 -8.92
C ALA A 121 -8.85 -14.06 -7.75
N CYS A 122 -9.96 -13.37 -8.03
CA CYS A 122 -10.82 -12.74 -7.03
C CYS A 122 -12.07 -13.59 -6.71
N PRO A 123 -12.13 -14.26 -5.54
CA PRO A 123 -13.26 -15.11 -5.18
C PRO A 123 -14.52 -14.28 -4.82
N GLU A 124 -15.63 -14.97 -4.59
CA GLU A 124 -16.87 -14.33 -4.10
C GLU A 124 -16.60 -13.53 -2.82
N VAL A 125 -17.38 -12.47 -2.60
CA VAL A 125 -17.20 -11.55 -1.46
C VAL A 125 -17.17 -12.33 -0.15
N GLU A 126 -18.03 -13.33 0.06
CA GLU A 126 -18.11 -14.12 1.29
C GLU A 126 -16.83 -14.92 1.56
N LYS A 127 -16.13 -15.34 0.51
CA LYS A 127 -14.90 -16.14 0.58
C LYS A 127 -13.65 -15.29 0.77
N LEU A 128 -13.75 -13.97 0.62
CA LEU A 128 -12.63 -13.07 0.88
C LEU A 128 -12.25 -13.10 2.37
N THR A 129 -10.94 -13.17 2.62
CA THR A 129 -10.36 -13.13 3.96
C THR A 129 -10.52 -11.73 4.54
N VAL A 130 -11.01 -11.65 5.77
CA VAL A 130 -11.16 -10.38 6.49
C VAL A 130 -9.78 -9.80 6.77
N PHE A 131 -9.57 -8.54 6.39
CA PHE A 131 -8.39 -7.78 6.78
C PHE A 131 -8.42 -7.55 8.29
N SER A 132 -7.40 -7.99 9.02
CA SER A 132 -7.38 -7.87 10.47
C SER A 132 -7.08 -6.42 10.89
N ALA A 133 -7.71 -5.97 11.98
CA ALA A 133 -7.33 -4.69 12.59
C ALA A 133 -5.87 -4.69 13.09
N GLU A 134 -5.34 -5.87 13.40
CA GLU A 134 -3.96 -6.12 13.83
C GLU A 134 -2.98 -6.25 12.65
N ASP A 135 -3.47 -6.31 11.40
CA ASP A 135 -2.58 -6.40 10.25
C ASP A 135 -1.65 -5.19 10.23
N PRO A 136 -0.33 -5.38 10.03
CA PRO A 136 0.66 -4.33 10.18
C PRO A 136 0.44 -3.19 9.19
N VAL A 137 -0.11 -2.10 9.71
CA VAL A 137 -0.43 -0.85 9.01
C VAL A 137 0.80 0.02 8.82
N ASP A 138 1.72 -0.09 9.77
CA ASP A 138 2.99 0.63 9.85
C ASP A 138 4.11 -0.20 9.19
N SER A 139 3.87 -0.74 7.99
CA SER A 139 5.02 -1.23 7.23
C SER A 139 5.86 -0.01 6.88
N VAL A 140 7.12 0.01 7.30
CA VAL A 140 8.02 1.02 6.75
C VAL A 140 8.16 0.70 5.27
N PHE A 141 8.01 1.72 4.43
CA PHE A 141 8.16 1.60 2.99
C PHE A 141 9.34 2.42 2.51
N CYS A 142 9.99 1.95 1.47
CA CYS A 142 10.97 2.74 0.75
C CYS A 142 10.25 3.94 0.10
N GLN A 143 10.62 5.16 0.47
CA GLN A 143 10.00 6.38 -0.08
C GLN A 143 10.33 6.60 -1.58
N VAL A 144 11.30 5.86 -2.12
CA VAL A 144 11.73 6.00 -3.52
C VAL A 144 11.02 5.00 -4.43
N CYS A 145 10.92 3.72 -4.05
CA CYS A 145 10.32 2.69 -4.90
C CYS A 145 9.11 1.97 -4.30
N GLY A 146 8.72 2.31 -3.08
CA GLY A 146 7.49 1.86 -2.41
C GLY A 146 7.53 0.43 -1.86
N VAL A 147 8.63 -0.30 -1.99
CA VAL A 147 8.73 -1.67 -1.43
C VAL A 147 8.63 -1.64 0.10
N ALA A 148 8.02 -2.67 0.68
CA ALA A 148 7.89 -2.76 2.13
C ALA A 148 9.18 -3.25 2.79
N GLU A 149 9.33 -2.99 4.08
CA GLU A 149 10.42 -3.54 4.87
C GLU A 149 10.45 -5.07 4.78
N GLY A 150 11.63 -5.62 4.51
CA GLY A 150 11.84 -7.04 4.22
C GLY A 150 11.64 -7.45 2.76
N GLU A 151 11.14 -6.58 1.89
CA GLU A 151 11.09 -6.81 0.43
C GLU A 151 12.35 -6.26 -0.26
N VAL A 152 12.74 -6.84 -1.40
CA VAL A 152 13.85 -6.32 -2.21
C VAL A 152 13.42 -5.12 -3.05
N HIS A 153 14.28 -4.11 -3.19
CA HIS A 153 13.98 -2.92 -3.96
C HIS A 153 13.65 -3.22 -5.44
N GLN A 154 12.97 -2.29 -6.10
CA GLN A 154 13.00 -2.26 -7.56
C GLN A 154 14.43 -1.98 -8.03
N PHE A 155 14.92 -2.74 -9.00
CA PHE A 155 16.24 -2.53 -9.58
C PHE A 155 16.39 -1.08 -10.07
N GLY A 156 17.48 -0.43 -9.62
CA GLY A 156 17.74 0.98 -9.91
C GLY A 156 17.16 1.97 -8.89
N CYS A 157 16.57 1.50 -7.78
CA CYS A 157 16.13 2.37 -6.69
C CYS A 157 17.33 3.16 -6.11
N LEU A 158 17.14 4.46 -5.91
CA LEU A 158 18.20 5.38 -5.47
C LEU A 158 18.71 5.11 -4.05
N VAL A 159 17.98 4.34 -3.24
CA VAL A 159 18.35 4.02 -1.85
C VAL A 159 18.65 2.54 -1.66
N GLU A 160 18.65 1.75 -2.74
CA GLU A 160 19.04 0.35 -2.65
C GLU A 160 20.51 0.23 -2.20
N ILE A 161 20.76 -0.62 -1.21
CA ILE A 161 22.08 -0.86 -0.66
C ILE A 161 22.78 -2.00 -1.42
N CYS A 162 24.02 -1.76 -1.83
CA CYS A 162 24.86 -2.70 -2.55
C CYS A 162 25.26 -3.89 -1.65
N PRO A 163 25.00 -5.14 -2.06
CA PRO A 163 25.34 -6.32 -1.25
C PRO A 163 26.84 -6.66 -1.23
N TRP A 164 27.67 -5.94 -2.00
CA TRP A 164 29.13 -6.12 -2.03
C TRP A 164 29.88 -5.12 -1.15
N CYS A 165 29.46 -3.86 -1.13
CA CYS A 165 30.21 -2.79 -0.46
C CYS A 165 29.40 -1.98 0.55
N GLU A 166 28.11 -2.31 0.74
CA GLU A 166 27.18 -1.63 1.66
C GLU A 166 26.95 -0.13 1.37
N GLY A 167 27.54 0.42 0.32
CA GLY A 167 27.18 1.73 -0.21
C GLY A 167 25.88 1.69 -1.01
N THR A 168 25.36 2.86 -1.38
CA THR A 168 24.19 2.96 -2.27
C THR A 168 24.53 2.38 -3.65
N LEU A 169 23.71 1.43 -4.13
CA LEU A 169 23.93 0.69 -5.37
C LEU A 169 24.09 1.62 -6.58
N ASN A 170 23.29 2.70 -6.65
CA ASN A 170 23.37 3.68 -7.73
C ASN A 170 24.56 4.67 -7.61
N SER A 171 25.37 4.59 -6.56
CA SER A 171 26.54 5.45 -6.39
C SER A 171 27.84 4.66 -6.25
N CYS A 172 27.78 3.34 -6.10
CA CYS A 172 28.96 2.50 -5.96
C CYS A 172 29.57 2.12 -7.33
N ASN A 173 30.88 1.85 -7.33
CA ASN A 173 31.59 1.33 -8.50
C ASN A 173 31.40 -0.18 -8.71
N CYS A 174 30.85 -0.91 -7.75
CA CYS A 174 30.66 -2.36 -7.87
C CYS A 174 29.85 -2.74 -9.11
N ARG A 175 28.91 -1.89 -9.55
CA ARG A 175 28.13 -2.11 -10.78
C ARG A 175 28.97 -2.22 -12.05
N PHE A 176 30.15 -1.59 -12.04
CA PHE A 176 31.12 -1.58 -13.13
C PHE A 176 32.14 -2.71 -12.93
N GLU A 177 32.67 -2.83 -11.71
CA GLU A 177 33.68 -3.84 -11.35
C GLU A 177 33.18 -5.28 -11.52
N GLN A 178 31.91 -5.57 -11.18
CA GLN A 178 31.36 -6.93 -11.32
C GLN A 178 31.21 -7.38 -12.78
N LEU A 179 31.11 -6.42 -13.71
CA LEU A 179 31.01 -6.69 -15.15
C LEU A 179 32.32 -6.43 -15.90
N GLU A 180 33.36 -5.94 -15.21
CA GLU A 180 34.65 -5.54 -15.78
C GLU A 180 34.50 -4.51 -16.93
N VAL A 181 33.58 -3.56 -16.76
CA VAL A 181 33.31 -2.47 -17.72
C VAL A 181 33.57 -1.10 -17.08
N ASP A 182 33.85 -0.08 -17.88
CA ASP A 182 34.03 1.29 -17.39
C ASP A 182 32.69 2.02 -17.17
N ALA A 183 31.64 1.62 -17.90
CA ALA A 183 30.30 2.18 -17.83
C ALA A 183 29.24 1.15 -18.26
N LEU A 184 28.00 1.36 -17.83
CA LEU A 184 26.82 0.61 -18.29
C LEU A 184 26.13 1.44 -19.37
N GLU A 185 26.30 1.07 -20.62
CA GLU A 185 25.81 1.80 -21.80
C GLU A 185 24.75 1.03 -22.58
N THR A 186 24.67 -0.29 -22.41
CA THR A 186 23.72 -1.15 -23.14
C THR A 186 22.73 -1.86 -22.23
N GLU A 187 21.59 -2.24 -22.81
CA GLU A 187 20.55 -3.00 -22.10
C GLU A 187 21.04 -4.40 -21.70
N GLU A 188 21.88 -5.03 -22.53
CA GLU A 188 22.48 -6.33 -22.22
C GLU A 188 23.40 -6.25 -21.00
N GLN A 189 24.13 -5.15 -20.82
CA GLN A 189 24.96 -4.93 -19.63
C GLN A 189 24.10 -4.74 -18.38
N LEU A 190 22.98 -4.01 -18.49
CA LEU A 190 22.04 -3.84 -17.38
C LEU A 190 21.40 -5.17 -16.96
N GLU A 191 21.03 -6.00 -17.94
CA GLU A 191 20.47 -7.33 -17.71
C GLU A 191 21.49 -8.24 -17.02
N ALA A 192 22.71 -8.32 -17.56
CA ALA A 192 23.79 -9.11 -16.96
C ALA A 192 24.11 -8.64 -15.53
N PHE A 193 24.08 -7.34 -15.27
CA PHE A 193 24.27 -6.82 -13.92
C PHE A 193 23.14 -7.25 -12.98
N ARG A 194 21.88 -7.20 -13.45
CA ARG A 194 20.72 -7.64 -12.67
C ARG A 194 20.86 -9.12 -12.27
N GLU A 195 21.26 -9.99 -13.20
CA GLU A 195 21.49 -11.41 -12.92
C GLU A 195 22.58 -11.63 -11.85
N LEU A 196 23.71 -10.92 -11.95
CA LEU A 196 24.78 -11.01 -10.93
C LEU A 196 24.31 -10.54 -9.56
N LEU A 197 23.54 -9.45 -9.52
CA LEU A 197 23.00 -8.88 -8.30
C LEU A 197 21.97 -9.83 -7.64
N GLU A 198 21.11 -10.46 -8.43
CA GLU A 198 20.18 -11.49 -7.95
C GLU A 198 20.92 -12.72 -7.43
N ALA A 199 21.93 -13.21 -8.15
CA ALA A 199 22.75 -14.37 -7.74
C ALA A 199 23.53 -14.10 -6.44
N LYS A 200 24.00 -12.87 -6.23
CA LYS A 200 24.66 -12.45 -4.98
C LYS A 200 23.70 -12.45 -3.78
N GLY A 201 22.42 -12.21 -4.02
CA GLY A 201 21.39 -12.00 -3.01
C GLY A 201 21.27 -10.51 -2.68
N ARG A 202 20.17 -9.91 -3.14
CA ARG A 202 19.84 -8.50 -2.87
C ARG A 202 19.45 -8.32 -1.41
N ARG A 203 19.93 -7.23 -0.80
CA ARG A 203 19.56 -6.88 0.59
C ARG A 203 18.08 -6.45 0.61
N PRO A 204 17.26 -7.01 1.51
CA PRO A 204 15.93 -6.50 1.77
C PRO A 204 15.96 -5.05 2.28
N PHE A 205 14.97 -4.26 1.90
CA PHE A 205 14.79 -2.91 2.40
C PHE A 205 14.60 -2.92 3.92
N GLN A 206 15.29 -2.00 4.61
CA GLN A 206 15.09 -1.70 6.02
C GLN A 206 14.62 -0.25 6.16
N GLY A 207 13.77 0.04 7.13
CA GLY A 207 13.20 1.38 7.30
C GLY A 207 14.23 2.51 7.44
N GLU A 208 15.41 2.16 7.97
CA GLU A 208 16.58 3.02 8.15
C GLU A 208 17.24 3.44 6.82
N ASP A 209 17.01 2.69 5.73
CA ASP A 209 17.52 3.01 4.40
C ASP A 209 16.79 4.21 3.78
N ASN A 210 15.66 4.65 4.37
CA ASN A 210 14.97 5.84 3.90
C ASN A 210 15.84 7.09 4.10
N PRO A 211 15.87 8.02 3.12
CA PRO A 211 16.60 9.26 3.28
C PRO A 211 16.05 10.02 4.50
N ALA A 212 16.92 10.35 5.45
CA ALA A 212 16.57 11.28 6.51
C ALA A 212 16.45 12.69 5.89
N TYR A 213 15.29 13.32 6.02
CA TYR A 213 15.15 14.74 5.70
C TYR A 213 15.85 15.55 6.81
N PRO A 214 16.62 16.61 6.48
CA PRO A 214 17.16 17.51 7.49
C PRO A 214 16.02 18.05 8.37
N GLY A 215 16.10 17.80 9.68
CA GLY A 215 15.08 18.19 10.67
C GLY A 215 14.09 17.10 11.11
N THR A 216 14.14 15.89 10.55
CA THR A 216 13.31 14.75 11.01
C THR A 216 14.09 13.68 11.79
N SER A 217 15.42 13.85 11.94
CA SER A 217 16.27 13.05 12.83
C SER A 217 16.45 13.74 14.19
N GLU A 218 16.56 12.97 15.28
CA GLU A 218 16.98 13.49 16.60
C GLU A 218 18.46 13.93 16.56
N GLY A 219 18.73 15.11 15.99
CA GLY A 219 20.06 15.72 15.85
C GLY A 219 20.21 16.28 14.44
N LEU A 220 20.42 17.59 14.24
CA LEU A 220 21.54 18.41 14.70
C LEU A 220 21.13 19.80 15.26
N ASP A 221 19.85 20.05 15.52
CA ASP A 221 19.36 21.40 15.91
C ASP A 221 19.49 21.71 17.41
N ARG A 222 20.32 20.97 18.16
CA ARG A 222 20.49 21.22 19.61
C ARG A 222 21.61 22.19 19.97
N ASP A 223 22.47 22.57 19.01
CA ASP A 223 23.54 23.53 19.26
C ASP A 223 23.58 24.58 18.14
N SER A 224 22.77 25.63 18.28
CA SER A 224 22.94 26.93 17.60
C SER A 224 22.33 28.04 18.44
#